data_AF-A0A3N5N146-F1
#
_entry.id   AF-A0A3N5N146-F1
#
_cell.length_a   1.000
_cell.length_b   1.000
_cell.length_c   1.000
_cell.angle_alpha   90.00
_cell.angle_beta   90.00
_cell.angle_gamma   90.00
#
_symmetry.space_group_name_H-M   'P 1'
#
loop_
_entity.id
_entity.type
_entity.pdbx_description
1 polymer ?
#
loop_
_entity_poly.entity_id
_entity_poly.type
_entity_poly.pdbx_seq_one_letter_code
_entity_poly.pdbx_strand_id
1 'polypeptide(L)'
;PAHVSTSPFTSYNYHSKGNFAGLVDVVVLGATEVDTHFNANVVTHSDGYLLHGIGGWQNCLFSKTVILPLPLFRDRLPVVRDRVTTLCGPGELIDVVVTERGIAINPLREDLIESTRNSGLPLKSLEALRIEAESICGVPEPIDLEDRVVAVVKWVDGTLLDVVRQVPRM
;
A
#
# COMPACT_ATOMS: atom_id res chain seq x y z
N PRO A 1 17.88 -26.05 -17.27
CA PRO A 1 17.18 -24.76 -17.53
C PRO A 1 16.58 -24.20 -16.23
N ALA A 2 16.91 -22.97 -15.85
CA ALA A 2 16.50 -22.36 -14.57
C ALA A 2 15.30 -21.41 -14.65
N HIS A 3 14.83 -21.09 -15.86
CA HIS A 3 13.58 -20.34 -16.07
C HIS A 3 12.42 -21.34 -16.13
N VAL A 4 11.58 -21.35 -15.11
CA VAL A 4 10.48 -22.30 -14.95
C VAL A 4 9.15 -21.55 -14.93
N SER A 5 8.17 -22.02 -15.71
CA SER A 5 6.82 -21.47 -15.69
C SER A 5 6.08 -21.88 -14.41
N THR A 6 5.27 -20.98 -13.87
CA THR A 6 4.46 -21.20 -12.68
C THR A 6 3.01 -20.76 -12.93
N SER A 7 2.09 -21.20 -12.07
CA SER A 7 0.67 -20.82 -12.15
C SER A 7 0.30 -19.85 -11.02
N PRO A 8 -0.76 -19.04 -11.15
CA PRO A 8 -1.28 -18.24 -10.03
C PRO A 8 -1.56 -19.06 -8.77
N PHE A 9 -1.98 -20.33 -8.94
CA PHE A 9 -2.25 -21.25 -7.82
C PHE A 9 -1.01 -21.60 -7.00
N THR A 10 0.16 -21.69 -7.63
CA THR A 10 1.43 -21.98 -6.94
C THR A 10 2.19 -20.70 -6.58
N SER A 11 1.96 -19.62 -7.31
CA SER A 11 2.66 -18.35 -7.11
C SER A 11 2.14 -17.58 -5.90
N TYR A 12 0.82 -17.44 -5.76
CA TYR A 12 0.26 -16.53 -4.75
C TYR A 12 -1.16 -16.86 -4.27
N ASN A 13 -1.68 -18.07 -4.50
CA ASN A 13 -2.97 -18.46 -3.91
C ASN A 13 -2.84 -18.77 -2.41
N TYR A 14 -3.52 -17.99 -1.58
CA TYR A 14 -3.51 -18.12 -0.11
C TYR A 14 -3.96 -19.50 0.39
N HIS A 15 -4.91 -20.15 -0.30
CA HIS A 15 -5.43 -21.47 0.10
C HIS A 15 -4.64 -22.65 -0.48
N SER A 16 -3.56 -22.39 -1.22
CA SER A 16 -2.75 -23.45 -1.82
C SER A 16 -1.82 -24.11 -0.80
N LYS A 17 -1.56 -25.41 -0.98
CA LYS A 17 -0.53 -26.14 -0.22
C LYS A 17 0.89 -25.74 -0.61
N GLY A 18 1.07 -25.06 -1.74
CA GLY A 18 2.33 -24.49 -2.19
C GLY A 18 2.09 -23.07 -2.70
N ASN A 19 2.75 -22.09 -2.06
CA ASN A 19 2.60 -20.68 -2.34
C ASN A 19 3.97 -19.99 -2.25
N PHE A 20 4.47 -19.48 -3.38
CA PHE A 20 5.78 -18.83 -3.44
C PHE A 20 5.80 -17.47 -2.75
N ALA A 21 4.68 -16.73 -2.70
CA ALA A 21 4.63 -15.39 -2.11
C ALA A 21 5.15 -15.37 -0.66
N GLY A 22 4.79 -16.37 0.16
CA GLY A 22 5.27 -16.50 1.54
C GLY A 22 6.73 -16.98 1.68
N LEU A 23 7.37 -17.39 0.59
CA LEU A 23 8.78 -17.80 0.56
C LEU A 23 9.70 -16.67 0.10
N VAL A 24 9.15 -15.57 -0.40
CA VAL A 24 9.90 -14.41 -0.88
C VAL A 24 10.40 -13.60 0.30
N ASP A 25 11.71 -13.32 0.32
CA ASP A 25 12.33 -12.51 1.37
C ASP A 25 11.97 -11.03 1.23
N VAL A 26 11.94 -10.51 0.01
CA VAL A 26 11.65 -9.09 -0.28
C VAL A 26 10.72 -8.97 -1.47
N VAL A 27 9.66 -8.20 -1.32
CA VAL A 27 8.78 -7.79 -2.42
C VAL A 27 8.75 -6.28 -2.56
N VAL A 28 8.72 -5.82 -3.80
CA VAL A 28 8.61 -4.41 -4.16
C VAL A 28 7.31 -4.21 -4.93
N LEU A 29 6.43 -3.36 -4.40
CA LEU A 29 5.10 -3.11 -4.94
C LEU A 29 4.87 -1.59 -5.12
N GLY A 30 3.71 -1.19 -5.63
CA GLY A 30 3.29 0.22 -5.65
C GLY A 30 2.03 0.43 -4.82
N ALA A 31 1.66 1.69 -4.59
CA ALA A 31 0.40 2.08 -3.97
C ALA A 31 -0.18 3.35 -4.62
N THR A 32 -1.50 3.44 -4.70
CA THR A 32 -2.17 4.69 -5.07
C THR A 32 -2.15 5.67 -3.90
N GLU A 33 -2.30 5.19 -2.67
CA GLU A 33 -2.20 5.94 -1.42
C GLU A 33 -1.59 5.07 -0.31
N VAL A 34 -0.92 5.69 0.65
CA VAL A 34 -0.52 5.09 1.93
C VAL A 34 -0.88 6.05 3.05
N ASP A 35 -1.39 5.55 4.18
CA ASP A 35 -1.66 6.40 5.35
C ASP A 35 -0.60 6.30 6.45
N THR A 36 -0.69 7.18 7.45
CA THR A 36 0.29 7.25 8.56
C THR A 36 0.35 5.97 9.40
N HIS A 37 -0.64 5.08 9.28
CA HIS A 37 -0.64 3.77 9.92
C HIS A 37 -0.12 2.67 8.98
N PHE A 38 0.55 3.05 7.89
CA PHE A 38 1.06 2.18 6.84
C PHE A 38 -0.01 1.45 6.04
N ASN A 39 -1.31 1.69 6.25
CA ASN A 39 -2.32 1.06 5.40
C ASN A 39 -2.18 1.58 3.98
N ALA A 40 -2.41 0.72 2.99
CA ALA A 40 -2.26 1.10 1.59
C ALA A 40 -3.51 0.82 0.75
N ASN A 41 -3.69 1.68 -0.24
CA ASN A 41 -4.68 1.60 -1.30
C ASN A 41 -3.96 1.30 -2.62
N VAL A 42 -4.58 0.48 -3.47
CA VAL A 42 -4.11 0.24 -4.84
C VAL A 42 -5.22 0.29 -5.89
N VAL A 43 -6.48 0.41 -5.48
CA VAL A 43 -7.62 0.19 -6.37
C VAL A 43 -8.34 1.49 -6.74
N THR A 44 -8.47 2.42 -5.80
CA THR A 44 -9.05 3.74 -6.07
C THR A 44 -8.00 4.83 -6.21
N HIS A 45 -8.34 5.85 -6.98
CA HIS A 45 -7.67 7.15 -6.96
C HIS A 45 -8.17 7.98 -5.76
N SER A 46 -7.50 9.11 -5.53
CA SER A 46 -7.86 10.07 -4.47
C SER A 46 -9.12 10.89 -4.78
N ASP A 47 -9.77 10.66 -5.91
CA ASP A 47 -11.12 11.17 -6.25
C ASP A 47 -12.22 10.10 -6.03
N GLY A 48 -11.85 8.93 -5.52
CA GLY A 48 -12.77 7.84 -5.20
C GLY A 48 -13.07 6.89 -6.36
N TYR A 49 -12.61 7.19 -7.58
CA TYR A 49 -12.87 6.30 -8.72
C TYR A 49 -12.05 5.01 -8.63
N LEU A 50 -12.73 3.87 -8.82
CA LEU A 50 -12.13 2.54 -8.93
C LEU A 50 -11.52 2.34 -10.33
N LEU A 51 -10.22 2.61 -10.47
CA LEU A 51 -9.52 2.64 -11.77
C LEU A 51 -8.37 1.64 -11.88
N HIS A 52 -8.13 0.84 -10.85
CA HIS A 52 -7.06 -0.16 -10.84
C HIS A 52 -7.53 -1.53 -10.36
N GLY A 53 -6.89 -2.57 -10.88
CA GLY A 53 -7.06 -3.94 -10.41
C GLY A 53 -6.10 -4.23 -9.25
N ILE A 54 -6.59 -4.96 -8.24
CA ILE A 54 -5.79 -5.32 -7.06
C ILE A 54 -4.68 -6.34 -7.39
N GLY A 55 -4.92 -7.23 -8.36
CA GLY A 55 -3.97 -8.26 -8.76
C GLY A 55 -3.54 -9.19 -7.61
N GLY A 56 -2.30 -9.66 -7.64
CA GLY A 56 -1.69 -10.43 -6.55
C GLY A 56 -1.09 -9.57 -5.45
N TRP A 57 -1.36 -8.25 -5.44
CA TRP A 57 -0.73 -7.29 -4.55
C TRP A 57 -0.92 -7.67 -3.07
N GLN A 58 -2.15 -8.00 -2.66
CA GLN A 58 -2.44 -8.45 -1.29
C GLN A 58 -1.73 -9.76 -0.94
N ASN A 59 -1.62 -10.69 -1.89
CA ASN A 59 -0.97 -11.97 -1.65
C ASN A 59 0.55 -11.82 -1.46
N CYS A 60 1.14 -10.85 -2.14
CA CYS A 60 2.56 -10.52 -1.99
C CYS A 60 2.89 -9.92 -0.62
N LEU A 61 1.93 -9.36 0.10
CA LEU A 61 2.14 -8.80 1.45
C LEU A 61 2.58 -9.85 2.49
N PHE A 62 2.49 -11.14 2.17
CA PHE A 62 3.00 -12.22 3.03
C PHE A 62 4.51 -12.49 2.85
N SER A 63 5.21 -11.69 2.04
CA SER A 63 6.67 -11.74 1.95
C SER A 63 7.31 -11.27 3.27
N LYS A 64 8.56 -11.65 3.54
CA LYS A 64 9.22 -11.28 4.82
C LYS A 64 9.49 -9.78 4.96
N THR A 65 9.66 -9.07 3.84
CA THR A 65 9.82 -7.61 3.79
C THR A 65 9.09 -7.03 2.58
N VAL A 66 8.15 -6.14 2.83
CA VAL A 66 7.32 -5.44 1.85
C VAL A 66 7.76 -4.00 1.74
N ILE A 67 8.18 -3.61 0.54
CA ILE A 67 8.63 -2.24 0.24
C ILE A 67 7.67 -1.62 -0.77
N LEU A 68 7.15 -0.43 -0.45
CA LEU A 68 6.29 0.39 -1.30
C LEU A 68 7.06 1.63 -1.78
N PRO A 69 7.78 1.57 -2.92
CA PRO A 69 8.19 2.76 -3.64
C PRO A 69 7.00 3.50 -4.24
N LEU A 70 6.86 4.77 -3.88
CA LEU A 70 5.85 5.69 -4.42
C LEU A 70 6.38 7.12 -4.41
N PRO A 71 5.98 7.98 -5.36
CA PRO A 71 6.28 9.40 -5.23
C PRO A 71 5.53 9.98 -4.04
N LEU A 72 6.08 10.99 -3.35
CA LEU A 72 5.39 11.61 -2.22
C LEU A 72 4.06 12.26 -2.64
N PHE A 73 4.00 12.74 -3.87
CA PHE A 73 2.81 13.30 -4.50
C PHE A 73 2.79 13.00 -6.01
N ARG A 74 1.59 12.99 -6.61
CA ARG A 74 1.38 12.94 -8.06
C ARG A 74 0.70 14.23 -8.48
N ASP A 75 1.38 15.04 -9.29
CA ASP A 75 0.99 16.42 -9.60
C ASP A 75 0.76 17.26 -8.35
N ARG A 76 -0.51 17.48 -7.96
CA ARG A 76 -0.92 18.23 -6.76
C ARG A 76 -1.61 17.37 -5.71
N LEU A 77 -1.51 16.04 -5.82
CA LEU A 77 -2.16 15.09 -4.94
C LEU A 77 -1.13 14.37 -4.07
N PRO A 78 -1.11 14.61 -2.75
CA PRO A 78 -0.34 13.81 -1.80
C PRO A 78 -0.70 12.33 -1.91
N VAL A 79 0.31 11.46 -1.95
CA VAL A 79 0.12 10.00 -1.92
C VAL A 79 0.14 9.48 -0.48
N VAL A 80 0.90 10.15 0.40
CA VAL A 80 0.86 9.90 1.85
C VAL A 80 -0.29 10.71 2.46
N ARG A 81 -1.25 10.03 3.09
CA ARG A 81 -2.51 10.60 3.59
C ARG A 81 -2.65 10.37 5.10
N ASP A 82 -3.63 11.02 5.72
CA ASP A 82 -4.05 10.67 7.10
C ASP A 82 -4.74 9.30 7.16
N ARG A 83 -5.55 9.01 6.13
CA ARG A 83 -6.27 7.75 5.96
C ARG A 83 -6.42 7.48 4.48
N VAL A 84 -6.23 6.22 4.08
CA VAL A 84 -6.48 5.80 2.70
C VAL A 84 -7.96 5.88 2.34
N THR A 85 -8.24 6.15 1.06
CA THR A 85 -9.61 6.20 0.52
C THR A 85 -10.26 4.81 0.54
N THR A 86 -9.49 3.79 0.17
CA THR A 86 -9.92 2.39 0.19
C THR A 86 -8.82 1.54 0.83
N LEU A 87 -9.14 0.79 1.87
CA LEU A 87 -8.20 -0.11 2.53
C LEU A 87 -8.00 -1.38 1.67
N CYS A 88 -6.80 -1.54 1.12
CA CYS A 88 -6.42 -2.75 0.37
C CYS A 88 -5.42 -3.62 1.11
N GLY A 89 -4.51 -3.02 1.89
CA GLY A 89 -3.51 -3.73 2.68
C GLY A 89 -3.42 -3.14 4.08
N PRO A 90 -3.63 -3.94 5.13
CA PRO A 90 -3.37 -3.54 6.51
C PRO A 90 -1.92 -3.13 6.70
N GLY A 91 -1.68 -2.04 7.41
CA GLY A 91 -0.35 -1.47 7.58
C GLY A 91 0.62 -2.35 8.36
N GLU A 92 0.14 -3.30 9.17
CA GLU A 92 0.98 -4.28 9.86
C GLU A 92 1.74 -5.22 8.90
N LEU A 93 1.33 -5.31 7.63
CA LEU A 93 1.96 -6.12 6.59
C LEU A 93 2.80 -5.28 5.62
N ILE A 94 3.01 -3.99 5.90
CA ILE A 94 3.78 -3.08 5.05
C ILE A 94 4.96 -2.57 5.87
N ASP A 95 6.16 -2.92 5.44
CA ASP A 95 7.36 -2.71 6.26
C ASP A 95 8.07 -1.40 5.96
N VAL A 96 8.13 -0.99 4.70
CA VAL A 96 8.89 0.19 4.27
C VAL A 96 8.15 0.94 3.18
N VAL A 97 8.05 2.26 3.32
CA VAL A 97 7.59 3.18 2.27
C VAL A 97 8.78 4.01 1.81
N VAL A 98 9.03 4.03 0.51
CA VAL A 98 10.15 4.76 -0.09
C VAL A 98 9.61 5.84 -1.00
N THR A 99 10.02 7.07 -0.75
CA THR A 99 9.68 8.23 -1.60
C THR A 99 10.94 8.96 -2.04
N GLU A 100 10.81 9.88 -2.99
CA GLU A 100 11.91 10.77 -3.38
C GLU A 100 12.29 11.77 -2.27
N ARG A 101 11.51 11.87 -1.19
CA ARG A 101 11.73 12.77 -0.05
C ARG A 101 12.22 12.07 1.22
N GLY A 102 12.27 10.75 1.22
CA GLY A 102 12.73 9.97 2.37
C GLY A 102 12.13 8.57 2.42
N ILE A 103 12.62 7.79 3.37
CA ILE A 103 12.24 6.41 3.61
C ILE A 103 11.58 6.32 4.98
N ALA A 104 10.37 5.78 5.04
CA ALA A 104 9.70 5.46 6.29
C ALA A 104 9.71 3.96 6.52
N ILE A 105 10.27 3.54 7.65
CA ILE A 105 10.24 2.15 8.10
C ILE A 105 9.11 2.04 9.13
N ASN A 106 8.28 1.01 8.99
CA ASN A 106 7.21 0.72 9.91
C ASN A 106 7.78 0.54 11.33
N PRO A 107 7.26 1.23 12.36
CA PRO A 107 7.73 1.10 13.73
C PRO A 107 7.70 -0.35 14.27
N LEU A 108 6.88 -1.23 13.68
CA LEU A 108 6.84 -2.66 14.02
C LEU A 108 8.09 -3.44 13.57
N ARG A 109 8.93 -2.86 12.71
CA ARG A 109 10.14 -3.46 12.15
C ARG A 109 11.40 -2.96 12.83
N GLU A 110 11.51 -3.24 14.12
CA GLU A 110 12.68 -2.90 14.95
C GLU A 110 13.99 -3.46 14.37
N ASP A 111 13.93 -4.62 13.73
CA ASP A 111 15.06 -5.26 13.05
C ASP A 111 15.60 -4.41 11.90
N LEU A 112 14.73 -3.82 11.08
CA LEU A 112 15.10 -2.93 9.98
C LEU A 112 15.58 -1.58 10.50
N ILE A 113 14.91 -1.03 11.52
CA ILE A 113 15.31 0.23 12.16
C ILE A 113 16.73 0.11 12.73
N GLU A 114 17.03 -0.96 13.45
CA GLU A 114 18.36 -1.17 14.03
C GLU A 114 19.41 -1.39 12.94
N SER A 115 19.10 -2.23 11.94
CA SER A 115 20.00 -2.51 10.83
C SER A 115 20.34 -1.27 9.99
N THR A 116 19.46 -0.26 9.98
CA THR A 116 19.62 0.95 9.15
C THR A 116 20.05 2.19 9.93
N ARG A 117 20.15 2.14 11.27
CA ARG A 117 20.43 3.29 12.15
C ARG A 117 21.62 4.16 11.72
N ASN A 118 22.69 3.54 11.24
CA ASN A 118 23.93 4.21 10.83
C ASN A 118 24.21 4.11 9.32
N SER A 119 23.19 3.81 8.52
CA SER A 119 23.33 3.59 7.08
C SER A 119 23.50 4.87 6.26
N GLY A 120 23.19 6.04 6.82
CA GLY A 120 23.12 7.30 6.08
C GLY A 120 21.87 7.43 5.19
N LEU A 121 20.93 6.47 5.25
CA LEU A 121 19.66 6.56 4.55
C LEU A 121 18.81 7.73 5.10
N PRO A 122 18.04 8.44 4.23
CA PRO A 122 17.20 9.56 4.64
C PRO A 122 15.91 9.06 5.32
N LEU A 123 16.04 8.51 6.52
CA LEU A 123 14.92 7.98 7.29
C LEU A 123 14.02 9.11 7.82
N LYS A 124 12.71 8.95 7.67
CA LYS A 124 11.65 9.86 8.15
C LYS A 124 10.48 9.02 8.68
N SER A 125 9.62 9.60 9.54
CA SER A 125 8.32 8.97 9.81
C SER A 125 7.36 9.22 8.64
N LEU A 126 6.30 8.41 8.53
CA LEU A 126 5.25 8.67 7.54
C LEU A 126 4.52 9.99 7.82
N GLU A 127 4.35 10.38 9.09
CA GLU A 127 3.76 11.67 9.46
C GLU A 127 4.58 12.84 8.95
N ALA A 128 5.92 12.76 9.04
CA ALA A 128 6.80 13.80 8.52
C ALA A 128 6.70 13.91 7.00
N LEU A 129 6.64 12.78 6.30
CA LEU A 129 6.42 12.74 4.85
C LEU A 129 5.03 13.31 4.49
N ARG A 130 3.97 12.97 5.22
CA ARG A 130 2.62 13.52 5.03
C ARG A 130 2.60 15.05 5.16
N ILE A 131 3.18 15.58 6.25
CA ILE A 131 3.26 17.02 6.50
C ILE A 131 4.03 17.73 5.37
N GLU A 132 5.14 17.14 4.92
CA GLU A 132 5.89 17.66 3.78
C GLU A 132 5.05 17.67 2.49
N ALA A 133 4.30 16.60 2.21
CA ALA A 133 3.41 16.51 1.05
C ALA A 133 2.32 17.60 1.08
N GLU A 134 1.65 17.77 2.21
CA GLU A 134 0.62 18.78 2.40
C GLU A 134 1.16 20.22 2.31
N SER A 135 2.41 20.45 2.74
CA SER A 135 3.05 21.77 2.60
C SER A 135 3.30 22.16 1.13
N ILE A 136 3.43 21.18 0.24
CA ILE A 136 3.69 21.37 -1.19
C ILE A 136 2.37 21.43 -1.97
N CYS A 137 1.48 20.48 -1.71
CA CYS A 137 0.26 20.28 -2.49
C CYS A 137 -0.94 21.05 -1.95
N GLY A 138 -0.92 21.42 -0.67
CA GLY A 138 -2.10 21.75 0.13
C GLY A 138 -2.69 20.50 0.79
N VAL A 139 -3.57 20.72 1.77
CA VAL A 139 -4.36 19.65 2.39
C VAL A 139 -5.49 19.28 1.41
N PRO A 140 -5.57 18.02 0.95
CA PRO A 140 -6.62 17.63 0.01
C PRO A 140 -8.00 17.67 0.66
N GLU A 141 -8.98 18.17 -0.07
CA GLU A 141 -10.37 18.16 0.39
C GLU A 141 -10.87 16.71 0.57
N PRO A 142 -11.66 16.43 1.61
CA PRO A 142 -12.33 15.14 1.76
C PRO A 142 -13.23 14.86 0.56
N ILE A 143 -13.24 13.61 0.10
CA ILE A 143 -14.12 13.17 -0.98
C ILE A 143 -15.51 12.94 -0.40
N ASP A 144 -16.53 13.52 -1.03
CA ASP A 144 -17.93 13.21 -0.73
C ASP A 144 -18.32 11.92 -1.47
N LEU A 145 -18.67 10.87 -0.72
CA LEU A 145 -19.04 9.56 -1.25
C LEU A 145 -20.47 9.24 -0.85
N GLU A 146 -21.28 8.73 -1.78
CA GLU A 146 -22.64 8.32 -1.49
C GLU A 146 -22.70 7.01 -0.68
N ASP A 147 -23.85 6.73 -0.07
CA ASP A 147 -24.05 5.51 0.75
C ASP A 147 -24.03 4.21 -0.06
N ARG A 148 -24.20 4.29 -1.38
CA ARG A 148 -24.28 3.09 -2.23
C ARG A 148 -22.90 2.43 -2.37
N VAL A 149 -22.80 1.18 -1.93
CA VAL A 149 -21.66 0.30 -2.19
C VAL A 149 -21.65 -0.15 -3.65
N VAL A 150 -20.54 0.04 -4.34
CA VAL A 150 -20.34 -0.35 -5.76
C VAL A 150 -19.37 -1.50 -5.95
N ALA A 151 -18.47 -1.72 -5.00
CA ALA A 151 -17.57 -2.87 -4.98
C ALA A 151 -17.16 -3.25 -3.55
N VAL A 152 -16.66 -4.47 -3.38
CA VAL A 152 -16.13 -4.98 -2.10
C VAL A 152 -14.66 -5.32 -2.30
N VAL A 153 -13.81 -4.83 -1.41
CA VAL A 153 -12.43 -5.29 -1.26
C VAL A 153 -12.45 -6.46 -0.31
N LYS A 154 -12.21 -7.65 -0.85
CA LYS A 154 -12.03 -8.86 -0.04
C LYS A 154 -10.58 -8.98 0.37
N TRP A 155 -10.35 -9.61 1.51
CA TRP A 155 -9.04 -10.12 1.87
C TRP A 155 -8.77 -11.47 1.21
N VAL A 156 -7.50 -11.91 1.26
CA VAL A 156 -7.03 -13.11 0.56
C VAL A 156 -7.64 -14.41 1.07
N ASP A 157 -8.18 -14.41 2.30
CA ASP A 157 -8.89 -15.53 2.91
C ASP A 157 -10.41 -15.53 2.62
N GLY A 158 -10.88 -14.52 1.89
CA GLY A 158 -12.27 -14.34 1.52
C GLY A 158 -13.10 -13.48 2.47
N THR A 159 -12.54 -13.01 3.59
CA THR A 159 -13.20 -12.05 4.48
C THR A 159 -13.37 -10.68 3.81
N LEU A 160 -14.26 -9.84 4.33
CA LEU A 160 -14.47 -8.48 3.84
C LEU A 160 -13.47 -7.56 4.53
N LEU A 161 -12.64 -6.87 3.74
CA LEU A 161 -11.69 -5.88 4.25
C LEU A 161 -12.28 -4.46 4.21
N ASP A 162 -12.83 -4.06 3.06
CA ASP A 162 -13.41 -2.73 2.88
C ASP A 162 -14.43 -2.71 1.73
N VAL A 163 -15.08 -1.57 1.50
CA VAL A 163 -16.02 -1.34 0.40
C VAL A 163 -15.67 -0.06 -0.36
N VAL A 164 -15.89 -0.09 -1.68
CA VAL A 164 -15.83 1.12 -2.51
C VAL A 164 -17.25 1.68 -2.64
N ARG A 165 -17.39 2.98 -2.42
CA ARG A 165 -18.67 3.70 -2.47
C ARG A 165 -18.79 4.53 -3.74
N GLN A 166 -20.03 4.79 -4.14
CA GLN A 166 -20.33 5.55 -5.34
C GLN A 166 -19.83 7.01 -5.20
N VAL A 167 -19.11 7.49 -6.21
CA VAL A 167 -18.78 8.91 -6.37
C VAL A 167 -20.02 9.64 -6.90
N PRO A 168 -20.38 10.84 -6.36
CA PRO A 168 -21.50 11.63 -6.83
C PRO A 168 -21.43 11.91 -8.33
N ARG A 169 -22.60 11.88 -9.00
CA ARG A 169 -22.68 12.32 -10.40
C ARG A 169 -22.52 13.84 -10.46
N MET A 170 -21.54 14.31 -11.22
CA MET A 170 -21.43 15.71 -11.65
C MET A 170 -22.57 16.11 -12.58
#